data_AF-A0A951CCK0-F1
#
_entry.id   AF-A0A951CCK0-F1
#
_cell.length_a   1.000
_cell.length_b   1.000
_cell.length_c   1.000
_cell.angle_alpha   90.00
_cell.angle_beta   90.00
_cell.angle_gamma   90.00
#
_symmetry.space_group_name_H-M   'P 1'
#
loop_
_entity.id
_entity.type
_entity.pdbx_description
1 polymer ?
#
loop_
_entity_poly.entity_id
_entity_poly.type
_entity_poly.pdbx_seq_one_letter_code
_entity_poly.pdbx_strand_id
1 'polypeptide(L)'
;MPAIPGFKPPIKAVCVVPQGMEEGSELLIDQREFGLMIGQPADFRFFASEVRSGDGPGQIIPNAERELEETSSVQVTLPAVEGFPEGQTIPVIINPVVTELGNLELWMKHTRSDRRWKLEFQLRME
;
A
#
# COMPACT_ATOMS: atom_id res chain seq x y z
N MET A 1 19.49 -2.74 9.03
CA MET A 1 19.72 -2.62 10.48
C MET A 1 19.64 -4.01 11.08
N PRO A 2 20.58 -4.44 11.93
CA PRO A 2 20.49 -5.73 12.61
C PRO A 2 19.28 -5.76 13.57
N ALA A 3 18.66 -6.92 13.74
CA ALA A 3 17.56 -7.12 14.69
C ALA A 3 18.11 -7.01 16.13
N ILE A 4 17.59 -6.06 16.91
CA ILE A 4 17.94 -5.87 18.33
C ILE A 4 16.83 -6.57 19.16
N PRO A 5 17.16 -7.56 20.00
CA PRO A 5 16.18 -8.21 20.86
C PRO A 5 15.42 -7.19 21.72
N GLY A 6 14.08 -7.27 21.74
CA GLY A 6 13.20 -6.36 22.50
C GLY A 6 12.89 -5.03 21.82
N PHE A 7 13.53 -4.69 20.70
CA PHE A 7 13.20 -3.51 19.91
C PHE A 7 12.23 -3.87 18.79
N LYS A 8 10.95 -3.50 18.92
CA LYS A 8 9.99 -3.57 17.82
C LYS A 8 10.42 -2.53 16.77
N PRO A 9 10.79 -2.93 15.54
CA PRO A 9 11.15 -1.97 14.51
C PRO A 9 9.94 -1.07 14.22
N PRO A 10 10.16 0.24 13.97
CA PRO A 10 9.07 1.15 13.66
C PRO A 10 8.40 0.71 12.35
N ILE A 11 7.08 0.86 12.32
CA ILE A 11 6.30 0.61 11.11
C ILE A 11 6.57 1.73 10.12
N LYS A 12 6.88 1.34 8.88
CA LYS A 12 7.03 2.28 7.77
C LYS A 12 5.72 2.33 6.99
N ALA A 13 5.35 3.51 6.51
CA ALA A 13 4.25 3.68 5.56
C ALA A 13 4.78 4.18 4.22
N VAL A 14 4.02 3.94 3.15
CA VAL A 14 4.27 4.48 1.82
C VAL A 14 3.12 5.40 1.46
N CYS A 15 3.42 6.60 0.96
CA CYS A 15 2.40 7.51 0.45
C CYS A 15 1.82 6.97 -0.86
N VAL A 16 0.56 6.55 -0.82
CA VAL A 16 -0.20 6.05 -1.98
C VAL A 16 -1.22 7.07 -2.50
N VAL A 17 -1.70 7.96 -1.64
CA VAL A 17 -2.58 9.07 -2.02
C VAL A 17 -1.92 10.35 -1.53
N PRO A 18 -1.18 11.09 -2.38
CA PRO A 18 -0.62 12.38 -2.02
C PRO A 18 -1.74 13.42 -1.89
N GLN A 19 -1.47 14.50 -1.15
CA GLN A 19 -2.39 15.62 -1.06
C GLN A 19 -2.65 16.23 -2.45
N GLY A 20 -3.91 16.51 -2.74
CA GLY A 20 -4.33 17.10 -4.02
C GLY A 20 -4.55 16.08 -5.15
N MET A 21 -4.48 14.78 -4.86
CA MET A 21 -4.95 13.76 -5.80
C MET A 21 -6.47 13.90 -5.99
N GLU A 22 -6.91 14.06 -7.23
CA GLU A 22 -8.31 14.31 -7.59
C GLU A 22 -9.14 13.02 -7.64
N GLU A 23 -10.44 13.12 -7.42
CA GLU A 23 -11.38 12.01 -7.65
C GLU A 23 -11.40 11.63 -9.13
N GLY A 24 -11.51 10.34 -9.42
CA GLY A 24 -11.41 9.80 -10.78
C GLY A 24 -9.98 9.74 -11.33
N SER A 25 -8.96 10.01 -10.51
CA SER A 25 -7.55 9.96 -10.92
C SER A 25 -6.85 8.68 -10.47
N GLU A 26 -5.78 8.32 -11.19
CA GLU A 26 -4.85 7.27 -10.81
C GLU A 26 -3.42 7.77 -10.94
N LEU A 27 -2.51 7.12 -10.21
CA LEU A 27 -1.08 7.32 -10.39
C LEU A 27 -0.36 5.97 -10.35
N LEU A 28 0.85 5.91 -10.90
CA LEU A 28 1.71 4.74 -10.82
C LEU A 28 2.94 5.05 -9.96
N ILE A 29 3.17 4.24 -8.93
CA ILE A 29 4.36 4.34 -8.08
C ILE A 29 5.41 3.38 -8.64
N ASP A 30 6.12 3.83 -9.66
CA ASP A 30 7.15 3.05 -10.39
C ASP A 30 8.58 3.28 -9.88
N GLN A 31 8.78 4.26 -8.99
CA GLN A 31 10.07 4.58 -8.39
C GLN A 31 10.56 3.51 -7.39
N ARG A 32 9.71 2.53 -7.05
CA ARG A 32 10.00 1.48 -6.06
C ARG A 32 9.22 0.21 -6.33
N GLU A 33 9.90 -0.93 -6.24
CA GLU A 33 9.28 -2.24 -6.18
C GLU A 33 8.99 -2.66 -4.73
N PHE A 34 7.90 -3.39 -4.55
CA PHE A 34 7.46 -3.99 -3.29
C PHE A 34 7.34 -5.50 -3.44
N GLY A 35 7.48 -6.23 -2.33
CA GLY A 35 7.21 -7.66 -2.29
C GLY A 35 5.76 -7.93 -1.88
N LEU A 36 4.97 -8.52 -2.78
CA LEU A 36 3.61 -8.99 -2.48
C LEU A 36 3.63 -10.48 -2.14
N MET A 37 3.17 -10.84 -0.95
CA MET A 37 2.95 -12.22 -0.56
C MET A 37 1.53 -12.64 -0.94
N ILE A 38 1.40 -13.71 -1.72
CA ILE A 38 0.12 -14.24 -2.20
C ILE A 38 -0.20 -15.61 -1.58
N GLY A 39 -1.50 -15.93 -1.53
CA GLY A 39 -2.05 -17.16 -0.96
C GLY A 39 -2.02 -17.20 0.57
N GLN A 40 -1.51 -16.17 1.23
CA GLN A 40 -1.51 -16.06 2.69
C GLN A 40 -2.25 -14.80 3.16
N PRO A 41 -2.89 -14.82 4.34
CA PRO A 41 -3.48 -13.62 4.92
C PRO A 41 -2.40 -12.55 5.16
N ALA A 42 -2.67 -11.33 4.71
CA ALA A 42 -1.83 -10.17 4.93
C ALA A 42 -2.65 -9.01 5.49
N ASP A 43 -2.11 -8.33 6.49
CA ASP A 43 -2.70 -7.14 7.08
C ASP A 43 -2.23 -5.89 6.33
N PHE A 44 -3.18 -5.16 5.76
CA PHE A 44 -2.96 -3.84 5.16
C PHE A 44 -3.48 -2.79 6.14
N ARG A 45 -2.56 -1.98 6.67
CA ARG A 45 -2.85 -0.89 7.59
C ARG A 45 -2.76 0.43 6.86
N PHE A 46 -3.81 1.22 6.97
CA PHE A 46 -3.94 2.52 6.34
C PHE A 46 -3.68 3.61 7.37
N PHE A 47 -2.96 4.62 6.92
CA PHE A 47 -2.57 5.76 7.73
C PHE A 47 -2.86 7.04 6.96
N ALA A 48 -3.23 8.10 7.68
CA ALA A 48 -3.50 9.41 7.13
C ALA A 48 -2.86 10.51 7.99
N SER A 49 -2.80 11.72 7.44
CA SER A 49 -2.42 12.92 8.18
C SER A 49 -3.10 14.13 7.57
N GLU A 50 -3.67 14.97 8.41
CA GLU A 50 -4.28 16.25 8.01
C GLU A 50 -3.28 17.41 8.02
N VAL A 51 -2.24 17.31 8.86
CA VAL A 51 -1.28 18.39 9.12
C VAL A 51 0.02 18.23 8.34
N ARG A 52 0.27 17.03 7.80
CA ARG A 52 1.45 16.72 7.02
C ARG A 52 1.13 16.86 5.54
N SER A 53 1.66 17.92 4.94
CA SER A 53 1.54 18.21 3.52
C SER A 53 2.86 17.92 2.79
N GLY A 54 2.76 17.64 1.49
CA GLY A 54 3.92 17.55 0.59
C GLY A 54 4.62 16.20 0.49
N ASP A 55 4.07 15.14 1.08
CA ASP A 55 4.58 13.79 0.81
C ASP A 55 4.26 13.39 -0.64
N GLY A 56 5.31 13.00 -1.39
CA GLY A 56 5.18 12.60 -2.78
C GLY A 56 4.74 11.14 -2.96
N PRO A 57 4.27 10.75 -4.16
CA PRO A 57 3.93 9.37 -4.47
C PRO A 57 5.10 8.41 -4.20
N GLY A 58 4.86 7.33 -3.46
CA GLY A 58 5.89 6.33 -3.13
C GLY A 58 6.87 6.74 -2.04
N GLN A 59 6.75 7.95 -1.49
CA GLN A 59 7.59 8.40 -0.39
C GLN A 59 7.38 7.50 0.83
N ILE A 60 8.49 7.13 1.50
CA ILE A 60 8.48 6.29 2.69
C ILE A 60 8.50 7.16 3.94
N ILE A 61 7.47 7.01 4.78
CA ILE A 61 7.40 7.59 6.11
C ILE A 61 8.04 6.57 7.06
N PRO A 62 9.17 6.88 7.72
CA PRO A 62 9.96 5.90 8.46
C PRO A 62 9.33 5.44 9.77
N ASN A 63 8.42 6.23 10.35
CA ASN A 63 7.75 5.87 11.60
C ASN A 63 6.27 6.28 11.58
N ALA A 64 5.46 5.50 10.87
CA ALA A 64 4.02 5.75 10.70
C ALA A 64 3.29 5.87 12.04
N GLU A 65 3.59 5.00 13.02
CA GLU A 65 2.97 5.00 14.36
C GLU A 65 3.22 6.29 15.15
N ARG A 66 4.21 7.10 14.77
CA ARG A 66 4.51 8.40 15.42
C ARG A 66 4.14 9.61 14.59
N GLU A 67 4.11 9.47 13.27
CA GLU A 67 3.96 10.59 12.33
C GLU A 67 2.55 10.68 11.72
N LEU A 68 1.77 9.60 11.77
CA LEU A 68 0.48 9.47 11.10
C LEU A 68 -0.57 8.89 12.04
N GLU A 69 -1.83 9.13 11.72
CA GLU A 69 -2.97 8.49 12.38
C GLU A 69 -3.35 7.21 11.62
N GLU A 70 -3.52 6.10 12.33
CA GLU A 70 -4.03 4.86 11.73
C GLU A 70 -5.54 4.95 11.57
N THR A 71 -6.01 4.93 10.33
CA THR A 71 -7.43 5.12 10.03
C THR A 71 -8.19 3.80 10.00
N SER A 72 -7.57 2.75 9.45
CA SER A 72 -8.21 1.45 9.26
C SER A 72 -7.18 0.36 8.97
N SER A 73 -7.61 -0.89 9.15
CA SER A 73 -6.85 -2.05 8.70
C SER A 73 -7.79 -3.09 8.07
N VAL A 74 -7.26 -3.81 7.09
CA VAL A 74 -7.96 -4.93 6.46
C VAL A 74 -7.01 -6.11 6.36
N GLN A 75 -7.49 -7.28 6.79
CA GLN A 75 -6.80 -8.52 6.52
C GLN A 75 -7.39 -9.14 5.25
N VAL A 76 -6.54 -9.38 4.25
CA VAL A 76 -6.96 -10.03 3.00
C VAL A 76 -5.96 -11.09 2.59
N THR A 77 -6.47 -12.16 1.98
CA THR A 77 -5.65 -13.15 1.29
C THR A 77 -5.77 -12.90 -0.20
N LEU A 78 -4.71 -12.37 -0.82
CA LEU A 78 -4.66 -12.22 -2.27
C LEU A 78 -4.42 -13.59 -2.91
N PRO A 79 -5.23 -14.05 -3.86
CA PRO A 79 -5.18 -15.42 -4.34
C PRO A 79 -3.87 -15.72 -5.10
N ALA A 80 -3.39 -16.95 -4.93
CA ALA A 80 -2.40 -17.50 -5.84
C ALA A 80 -2.97 -17.67 -7.24
N VAL A 81 -2.11 -17.54 -8.25
CA VAL A 81 -2.51 -17.61 -9.66
C VAL A 81 -1.50 -18.46 -10.41
N GLU A 82 -1.87 -18.97 -11.59
CA GLU A 82 -0.97 -19.79 -12.39
C GLU A 82 0.40 -19.11 -12.60
N GLY A 83 1.51 -19.84 -12.42
CA GLY A 83 2.87 -19.29 -12.49
C GLY A 83 3.35 -18.58 -11.21
N PHE A 84 2.47 -18.38 -10.23
CA PHE A 84 2.79 -17.78 -8.93
C PHE A 84 2.15 -18.58 -7.78
N PRO A 85 2.81 -19.62 -7.26
CA PRO A 85 2.30 -20.43 -6.14
C PRO A 85 2.12 -19.64 -4.84
N GLU A 86 1.29 -20.18 -3.95
CA GLU A 86 1.11 -19.69 -2.58
C GLU A 86 2.44 -19.58 -1.82
N GLY A 87 2.56 -18.55 -0.98
CA GLY A 87 3.75 -18.26 -0.18
C GLY A 87 4.89 -17.62 -0.98
N GLN A 88 4.75 -17.47 -2.30
CA GLN A 88 5.71 -16.72 -3.10
C GLN A 88 5.59 -15.21 -2.84
N THR A 89 6.74 -14.56 -2.70
CA THR A 89 6.84 -13.09 -2.74
C THR A 89 7.09 -12.64 -4.18
N ILE A 90 6.21 -11.77 -4.69
CA ILE A 90 6.19 -11.29 -6.08
C ILE A 90 6.60 -9.81 -6.12
N PRO A 91 7.49 -9.38 -7.04
CA PRO A 91 7.80 -7.96 -7.19
C PRO A 91 6.63 -7.22 -7.85
N VAL A 92 6.13 -6.19 -7.18
CA VAL A 92 5.02 -5.37 -7.66
C VAL A 92 5.34 -3.88 -7.55
N ILE A 93 4.71 -3.09 -8.41
CA ILE A 93 4.56 -1.64 -8.23
C ILE A 93 3.11 -1.35 -7.83
N ILE A 94 2.90 -0.25 -7.11
CA ILE A 94 1.58 0.11 -6.58
C ILE A 94 0.94 1.13 -7.52
N ASN A 95 -0.32 0.91 -7.86
CA ASN A 95 -1.15 1.79 -8.66
C ASN A 95 -2.43 2.11 -7.87
N PRO A 96 -2.41 3.19 -7.08
CA PRO A 96 -3.60 3.72 -6.43
C PRO A 96 -4.52 4.40 -7.44
N VAL A 97 -5.82 4.17 -7.28
CA VAL A 97 -6.91 4.80 -8.01
C VAL A 97 -7.87 5.39 -6.99
N VAL A 98 -8.11 6.70 -7.06
CA VAL A 98 -9.19 7.34 -6.31
C VAL A 98 -10.38 7.37 -7.24
N THR A 99 -11.41 6.58 -6.94
CA THR A 99 -12.62 6.51 -7.76
C THR A 99 -13.40 7.83 -7.70
N GLU A 100 -14.32 8.05 -8.64
CA GLU A 100 -15.26 9.19 -8.63
C GLU A 100 -16.18 9.21 -7.40
N LEU A 101 -16.26 8.10 -6.67
CA LEU A 101 -17.04 7.97 -5.43
C LEU A 101 -16.18 8.15 -4.17
N GLY A 102 -14.92 8.59 -4.31
CA GLY A 102 -14.00 8.82 -3.19
C GLY A 102 -13.38 7.55 -2.59
N ASN A 103 -13.61 6.36 -3.18
CA ASN A 103 -12.98 5.12 -2.72
C ASN A 103 -11.55 4.97 -3.24
N LEU A 104 -10.69 4.28 -2.49
CA LEU A 104 -9.34 3.92 -2.91
C LEU A 104 -9.31 2.47 -3.39
N GLU A 105 -8.91 2.29 -4.64
CA GLU A 105 -8.48 0.99 -5.13
C GLU A 105 -6.95 0.96 -5.17
N LEU A 106 -6.36 -0.04 -4.53
CA LEU A 106 -4.93 -0.31 -4.63
C LEU A 106 -4.71 -1.49 -5.56
N TRP A 107 -4.02 -1.25 -6.67
CA TRP A 107 -3.59 -2.29 -7.59
C TRP A 107 -2.12 -2.59 -7.40
N MET A 108 -1.79 -3.84 -7.13
CA MET A 108 -0.42 -4.35 -7.08
C MET A 108 -0.10 -4.92 -8.45
N LYS A 109 0.59 -4.17 -9.31
CA LYS A 109 0.94 -4.56 -10.68
C LYS A 109 2.27 -5.31 -10.67
N HIS A 110 2.29 -6.53 -11.20
CA HIS A 110 3.52 -7.30 -11.36
C HIS A 110 4.52 -6.56 -12.26
N THR A 111 5.80 -6.56 -11.93
CA THR A 111 6.78 -5.77 -12.69
C THR A 111 7.24 -6.44 -13.99
N ARG A 112 6.89 -7.72 -14.21
CA ARG A 112 7.33 -8.50 -15.39
C ARG A 112 6.20 -9.09 -16.23
N SER A 113 4.95 -8.75 -15.94
CA SER A 113 3.80 -9.15 -16.75
C SER A 113 2.59 -8.26 -16.47
N ASP A 114 1.51 -8.40 -17.24
CA ASP A 114 0.27 -7.63 -17.06
C ASP A 114 -0.60 -8.11 -15.88
N ARG A 115 -0.08 -9.00 -15.04
CA ARG A 115 -0.81 -9.50 -13.87
C ARG A 115 -0.89 -8.42 -12.81
N ARG A 116 -2.06 -8.33 -12.16
CA ARG A 116 -2.30 -7.42 -11.06
C ARG A 116 -3.24 -8.02 -10.04
N TRP A 117 -3.06 -7.63 -8.79
CA TRP A 117 -3.93 -7.97 -7.68
C TRP A 117 -4.61 -6.70 -7.18
N LYS A 118 -5.92 -6.79 -6.93
CA LYS A 118 -6.72 -5.67 -6.42
C LYS A 118 -6.88 -5.81 -4.92
N LEU A 119 -6.64 -4.72 -4.20
CA LEU A 119 -7.13 -4.48 -2.86
C LEU A 119 -8.14 -3.33 -2.95
N GLU A 120 -9.40 -3.63 -2.67
CA GLU A 120 -10.47 -2.61 -2.65
C GLU A 120 -10.70 -2.16 -1.21
N PHE A 121 -10.70 -0.84 -1.00
CA PHE A 121 -10.88 -0.25 0.32
C PHE A 121 -11.73 1.02 0.25
N GLN A 122 -12.68 1.16 1.18
CA GLN A 122 -13.47 2.38 1.32
C GLN A 122 -12.71 3.37 2.20
N LEU A 123 -12.20 4.46 1.60
CA LEU A 123 -11.67 5.55 2.39
C LEU A 123 -12.83 6.22 3.13
N ARG A 124 -12.83 6.15 4.46
CA ARG A 124 -13.51 7.17 5.26
C ARG A 124 -12.50 8.29 5.46
N MET A 125 -12.49 9.23 4.52
CA MET A 125 -11.89 10.54 4.77
C MET A 125 -12.94 11.30 5.56
N GLU A 126 -12.84 11.29 6.89
CA GLU A 126 -13.56 12.24 7.74
C GLU A 126 -12.80 13.58 7.78
#